data_AF-A0A8X6YXQ6-F1
#
_entry.id   AF-A0A8X6YXQ6-F1
#
_cell.length_a   1.000
_cell.length_b   1.000
_cell.length_c   1.000
_cell.angle_alpha   90.00
_cell.angle_beta   90.00
_cell.angle_gamma   90.00
#
_symmetry.space_group_name_H-M   'P 1'
#
loop_
_entity.id
_entity.type
_entity.pdbx_description
1 polymer ?
#
loop_
_entity_poly.entity_id
_entity_poly.type
_entity_poly.pdbx_seq_one_letter_code
_entity_poly.pdbx_strand_id
1 'polypeptide(L)'
;MIHLLGVVCFSLLVCVNALDYSDLEKTGKACPAQDSCERRGVKSFDERSCECDIHCGSYLDCCIDGSVSPRPRRSIMRCIAYGIENKLGDFGKDYCPRNYNGSVKVKQFCEGQDDFSDPLLSAPITDAIEGVNYRNYYCAKCHYTSKRFLKVWWVSANFETLPSHLRSNDFVLGNLKFDSHQKKWGVRDGTNFYPCDLVYHRPNFLTLGRQCRPNIISSCPRSWINATVKRACQSYMAVVHTRGKSYRNVHCAICNGEDVGSVSCTKNQTSIKQYDFKVLMDFNFHNKTNPRSSMHEKCNSADEVDNFAEKCRILGCVLPSNTPLDQGKFETVMSLNDYLERLDGMNENCLNR
;
A
#
# COMPACT_ATOMS: atom_id res chain seq x y z
N MET A 1 -2.92 71.79 -26.12
CA MET A 1 -1.99 70.75 -26.65
C MET A 1 -1.82 69.71 -25.57
N ILE A 2 -2.57 68.61 -25.65
CA ILE A 2 -2.58 67.50 -24.67
C ILE A 2 -1.70 66.40 -25.26
N HIS A 3 -0.58 66.09 -24.60
CA HIS A 3 0.26 64.95 -24.98
C HIS A 3 -0.24 63.69 -24.26
N LEU A 4 -0.95 62.84 -25.02
CA LEU A 4 -1.17 61.43 -24.68
C LEU A 4 0.15 60.67 -24.91
N LEU A 5 0.77 60.18 -23.83
CA LEU A 5 1.80 59.15 -23.92
C LEU A 5 1.12 57.78 -23.76
N GLY A 6 0.98 57.10 -24.89
CA GLY A 6 0.42 55.75 -24.97
C GLY A 6 1.35 54.72 -24.31
N VAL A 7 0.84 54.05 -23.30
CA VAL A 7 1.44 52.83 -22.74
C VAL A 7 1.17 51.70 -23.72
N VAL A 8 2.17 51.34 -24.51
CA VAL A 8 2.14 50.15 -25.36
C VAL A 8 2.35 48.93 -24.46
N CYS A 9 1.25 48.32 -24.03
CA CYS A 9 1.27 47.03 -23.35
C CYS A 9 1.54 45.93 -24.39
N PHE A 10 2.81 45.57 -24.57
CA PHE A 10 3.20 44.36 -25.30
C PHE A 10 2.82 43.14 -24.46
N SER A 11 1.56 42.72 -24.54
CA SER A 11 1.14 41.39 -24.10
C SER A 11 1.66 40.36 -25.10
N LEU A 12 2.90 39.92 -24.87
CA LEU A 12 3.44 38.67 -25.42
C LEU A 12 2.58 37.51 -24.89
N LEU A 13 1.47 37.23 -25.56
CA LEU A 13 0.81 35.94 -25.49
C LEU A 13 1.76 34.92 -26.14
N VAL A 14 2.71 34.42 -25.34
CA VAL A 14 3.38 33.17 -25.65
C VAL A 14 2.30 32.11 -25.57
N CYS A 15 1.78 31.71 -26.74
CA CYS A 15 1.00 30.49 -26.87
C CYS A 15 1.94 29.34 -26.48
N VAL A 16 1.94 28.97 -25.19
CA VAL A 16 2.51 27.71 -24.75
C VAL A 16 1.58 26.64 -25.30
N ASN A 17 1.82 26.26 -26.56
CA ASN A 17 1.18 25.10 -27.16
C ASN A 17 1.39 23.94 -26.20
N ALA A 18 0.29 23.29 -25.83
CA ALA A 18 0.36 22.15 -24.94
C ALA A 18 1.23 21.09 -25.62
N LEU A 19 2.33 20.73 -24.95
CA LEU A 19 3.26 19.73 -25.41
C LEU A 19 2.50 18.43 -25.70
N ASP A 20 2.41 18.06 -26.97
CA ASP A 20 1.79 16.81 -27.37
C ASP A 20 2.73 15.65 -27.04
N TYR A 21 2.18 14.43 -26.96
CA TYR A 21 3.01 13.26 -26.72
C TYR A 21 4.03 13.03 -27.85
N SER A 22 3.65 13.34 -29.09
CA SER A 22 4.59 13.30 -30.22
C SER A 22 5.80 14.24 -30.01
N ASP A 23 5.62 15.34 -29.28
CA ASP A 23 6.72 16.25 -28.93
C ASP A 23 7.58 15.69 -27.78
N LEU A 24 6.98 14.92 -26.87
CA LEU A 24 7.73 14.16 -25.85
C LEU A 24 8.59 13.06 -26.48
N GLU A 25 8.11 12.41 -27.53
CA GLU A 25 8.90 11.44 -28.29
C GLU A 25 10.10 12.11 -28.99
N LYS A 26 9.88 13.24 -29.66
CA LYS A 26 10.96 14.01 -30.31
C LYS A 26 12.04 14.48 -29.35
N THR A 27 11.68 14.74 -28.09
CA THR A 27 12.61 15.18 -27.05
C THR A 27 13.29 14.02 -26.31
N GLY A 28 12.94 12.76 -26.64
CA GLY A 28 13.47 11.57 -25.97
C GLY A 28 13.03 11.46 -24.50
N LYS A 29 11.94 12.14 -24.14
CA LYS A 29 11.38 12.16 -22.77
C LYS A 29 10.17 11.25 -22.59
N ALA A 30 9.61 10.76 -23.69
CA ALA A 30 8.66 9.66 -23.67
C ALA A 30 9.35 8.37 -23.19
N CYS A 31 8.57 7.48 -22.56
CA CYS A 31 9.05 6.19 -22.06
C CYS A 31 8.39 5.02 -22.80
N PRO A 32 8.41 4.98 -24.15
CA PRO A 32 7.58 4.08 -24.97
C PRO A 32 7.73 2.60 -24.61
N ALA A 33 8.92 2.19 -24.15
CA ALA A 33 9.16 0.82 -23.72
C ALA A 33 8.43 0.44 -22.41
N GLN A 34 7.86 1.40 -21.69
CA GLN A 34 7.18 1.23 -20.39
C GLN A 34 5.74 1.73 -20.38
N ASP A 35 5.40 2.72 -21.24
CA ASP A 35 4.14 3.47 -21.22
C ASP A 35 3.23 3.26 -22.45
N SER A 36 3.62 2.38 -23.38
CA SER A 36 2.84 2.01 -24.59
C SER A 36 2.52 0.51 -24.62
N CYS A 37 1.26 0.17 -24.88
CA CYS A 37 0.78 -1.20 -25.06
C CYS A 37 1.36 -1.87 -26.30
N GLU A 38 1.59 -1.12 -27.38
CA GLU A 38 2.14 -1.66 -28.62
C GLU A 38 3.63 -2.00 -28.51
N ARG A 39 4.40 -1.19 -27.75
CA ARG A 39 5.87 -1.24 -27.76
C ARG A 39 6.50 -1.95 -26.56
N ARG A 40 5.74 -2.22 -25.50
CA ARG A 40 6.30 -2.73 -24.24
C ARG A 40 6.72 -4.19 -24.27
N GLY A 41 6.05 -5.03 -25.06
CA GLY A 41 6.16 -6.49 -24.92
C GLY A 41 5.69 -7.02 -23.56
N VAL A 42 6.03 -8.28 -23.25
CA VAL A 42 5.71 -8.90 -21.95
C VAL A 42 6.73 -8.44 -20.92
N LYS A 43 6.29 -7.57 -20.00
CA LYS A 43 7.11 -7.03 -18.90
C LYS A 43 6.43 -7.21 -17.56
N SER A 44 7.24 -7.43 -16.52
CA SER A 44 6.76 -7.53 -15.13
C SER A 44 6.17 -6.18 -14.67
N PHE A 45 5.46 -6.17 -13.54
CA PHE A 45 4.85 -4.94 -13.02
C PHE A 45 5.89 -3.84 -12.72
N ASP A 46 7.07 -4.21 -12.24
CA ASP A 46 8.16 -3.28 -11.89
C ASP A 46 8.83 -2.64 -13.13
N GLU A 47 8.72 -3.29 -14.29
CA GLU A 47 9.36 -2.88 -15.54
C GLU A 47 8.42 -2.06 -16.44
N ARG A 48 7.14 -1.95 -16.06
CA ARG A 48 6.11 -1.19 -16.75
C ARG A 48 5.66 0.02 -15.94
N SER A 49 5.12 1.01 -16.62
CA SER A 49 4.53 2.19 -15.97
C SER A 49 3.01 2.11 -15.86
N CYS A 50 2.36 1.32 -16.71
CA CYS A 50 0.92 1.32 -16.92
C CYS A 50 0.40 -0.06 -17.32
N GLU A 51 -0.91 -0.17 -17.46
CA GLU A 51 -1.63 -1.39 -17.80
C GLU A 51 -2.39 -1.28 -19.12
N CYS A 52 -2.57 -2.44 -19.77
CA CYS A 52 -3.17 -2.55 -21.11
C CYS A 52 -4.41 -3.45 -21.13
N ASP A 53 -4.81 -3.98 -19.97
CA ASP A 53 -6.01 -4.81 -19.85
C ASP A 53 -7.29 -3.96 -19.89
N ILE A 54 -8.41 -4.62 -20.13
CA ILE A 54 -9.73 -3.98 -20.25
C ILE A 54 -10.19 -3.24 -18.99
N HIS A 55 -9.59 -3.52 -17.82
CA HIS A 55 -9.96 -2.91 -16.55
C HIS A 55 -9.10 -1.69 -16.21
N CYS A 56 -8.07 -1.36 -16.98
CA CYS A 56 -7.16 -0.25 -16.66
C CYS A 56 -7.89 1.10 -16.49
N GLY A 57 -9.02 1.29 -17.20
CA GLY A 57 -9.83 2.50 -17.09
C GLY A 57 -10.48 2.66 -15.71
N SER A 58 -10.88 1.55 -15.08
CA SER A 58 -11.48 1.54 -13.73
C SER A 58 -10.45 1.84 -12.64
N TYR A 59 -9.19 1.51 -12.90
CA TYR A 59 -8.07 1.73 -11.99
C TYR A 59 -7.27 3.01 -12.32
N LEU A 60 -7.59 3.65 -13.45
CA LEU A 60 -6.94 4.86 -13.96
C LEU A 60 -5.43 4.67 -14.20
N ASP A 61 -5.01 3.46 -14.55
CA ASP A 61 -3.62 3.08 -14.79
C ASP A 61 -3.34 2.67 -16.24
N CYS A 62 -4.25 2.99 -17.18
CA CYS A 62 -4.05 2.75 -18.60
C CYS A 62 -2.81 3.45 -19.16
N CYS A 63 -2.15 2.76 -20.09
CA CYS A 63 -1.12 3.33 -20.96
C CYS A 63 -1.68 4.41 -21.87
N ILE A 64 -0.79 5.20 -22.51
CA ILE A 64 -1.22 6.34 -23.33
C ILE A 64 -2.03 5.93 -24.58
N ASP A 65 -1.68 4.79 -25.15
CA ASP A 65 -2.30 4.14 -26.30
C ASP A 65 -3.32 3.06 -25.89
N GLY A 66 -3.66 3.00 -24.60
CA GLY A 66 -4.63 2.04 -24.07
C GLY A 66 -6.02 2.25 -24.67
N SER A 67 -6.69 1.16 -25.04
CA SER A 67 -7.96 1.16 -25.79
C SER A 67 -9.17 1.71 -25.02
N VAL A 68 -9.00 2.07 -23.74
CA VAL A 68 -10.09 2.50 -22.85
C VAL A 68 -9.98 4.00 -22.60
N SER A 69 -10.92 4.76 -23.15
CA SER A 69 -11.06 6.19 -22.83
C SER A 69 -11.28 6.34 -21.32
N PRO A 70 -10.43 7.09 -20.59
CA PRO A 70 -10.61 7.34 -19.17
C PRO A 70 -11.77 8.32 -19.02
N ARG A 71 -13.01 7.81 -19.09
CA ARG A 71 -14.14 8.55 -18.56
C ARG A 71 -13.97 8.55 -17.05
N PRO A 72 -13.74 9.71 -16.42
CA PRO A 72 -13.34 9.79 -15.02
C PRO A 72 -14.57 9.58 -14.14
N ARG A 73 -15.06 8.33 -14.04
CA ARG A 73 -15.71 7.93 -12.81
C ARG A 73 -14.56 7.77 -11.82
N ARG A 74 -14.59 8.56 -10.73
CA ARG A 74 -13.61 8.38 -9.64
C ARG A 74 -13.54 6.90 -9.33
N SER A 75 -12.33 6.32 -9.38
CA SER A 75 -12.17 4.93 -8.98
C SER A 75 -12.71 4.78 -7.57
N ILE A 76 -13.52 3.75 -7.35
CA ILE A 76 -14.05 3.39 -6.03
C ILE A 76 -12.91 2.87 -5.14
N MET A 77 -11.79 2.45 -5.76
CA MET A 77 -10.60 1.99 -5.09
C MET A 77 -9.50 3.06 -5.18
N ARG A 78 -8.68 3.14 -4.15
CA ARG A 78 -7.48 3.98 -4.14
C ARG A 78 -6.24 3.11 -4.11
N CYS A 79 -5.15 3.66 -4.63
CA CYS A 79 -3.85 3.02 -4.51
C CYS A 79 -3.34 3.23 -3.08
N ILE A 80 -3.26 2.15 -2.31
CA ILE A 80 -2.85 2.20 -0.90
C ILE A 80 -1.38 1.75 -0.82
N ALA A 81 -0.55 2.56 -0.16
CA ALA A 81 0.83 2.22 0.14
C ALA A 81 0.88 1.36 1.41
N TYR A 82 1.74 0.35 1.46
CA TYR A 82 1.75 -0.63 2.54
C TYR A 82 3.14 -0.82 3.16
N GLY A 83 3.63 0.18 3.88
CA GLY A 83 4.99 0.21 4.43
C GLY A 83 5.80 1.38 3.86
N ILE A 84 7.07 1.49 4.28
CA ILE A 84 7.86 2.73 4.11
C ILE A 84 8.57 2.81 2.75
N GLU A 85 8.76 1.70 2.05
CA GLU A 85 9.58 1.68 0.84
C GLU A 85 8.83 1.48 -0.47
N ASN A 86 7.54 1.22 -0.42
CA ASN A 86 7.00 0.42 -1.50
C ASN A 86 6.90 1.21 -2.80
N LYS A 87 7.74 0.81 -3.76
CA LYS A 87 7.50 1.00 -5.20
C LYS A 87 6.11 0.47 -5.61
N LEU A 88 5.51 -0.36 -4.77
CA LEU A 88 4.31 -1.16 -5.00
C LEU A 88 3.23 -0.91 -3.92
N GLY A 89 2.03 -0.60 -4.35
CA GLY A 89 0.83 -0.63 -3.52
C GLY A 89 -0.16 -1.62 -4.11
N ASP A 90 -1.31 -1.74 -3.48
CA ASP A 90 -2.46 -2.36 -4.14
C ASP A 90 -3.65 -1.41 -4.12
N PHE A 91 -4.48 -1.54 -5.15
CA PHE A 91 -5.78 -0.91 -5.15
C PHE A 91 -6.66 -1.56 -4.10
N GLY A 92 -7.25 -0.74 -3.24
CA GLY A 92 -8.16 -1.17 -2.21
C GLY A 92 -9.09 -0.07 -1.73
N LYS A 93 -9.96 -0.44 -0.79
CA LYS A 93 -10.88 0.48 -0.13
C LYS A 93 -10.24 1.00 1.16
N ASP A 94 -10.04 2.32 1.22
CA ASP A 94 -9.45 3.06 2.34
C ASP A 94 -10.45 3.99 3.04
N TYR A 95 -11.74 3.87 2.71
CA TYR A 95 -12.82 4.64 3.34
C TYR A 95 -14.12 3.85 3.40
N CYS A 96 -15.02 4.27 4.29
CA CYS A 96 -16.32 3.65 4.44
C CYS A 96 -17.35 4.22 3.47
N PRO A 97 -18.35 3.44 3.01
CA PRO A 97 -19.42 3.95 2.17
C PRO A 97 -20.09 5.17 2.81
N ARG A 98 -20.55 6.13 2.00
CA ARG A 98 -21.19 7.36 2.52
C ARG A 98 -22.46 7.09 3.34
N ASN A 99 -23.14 5.99 3.03
CA ASN A 99 -24.32 5.48 3.71
C ASN A 99 -23.99 4.48 4.84
N TYR A 100 -22.73 4.40 5.28
CA TYR A 100 -22.36 3.58 6.42
C TYR A 100 -23.00 4.14 7.70
N ASN A 101 -23.92 3.37 8.27
CA ASN A 101 -24.68 3.74 9.48
C ASN A 101 -24.19 3.02 10.75
N GLY A 102 -23.00 2.39 10.70
CA GLY A 102 -22.43 1.69 11.85
C GLY A 102 -21.62 2.60 12.78
N SER A 103 -20.74 1.98 13.57
CA SER A 103 -19.97 2.67 14.60
C SER A 103 -19.03 3.74 14.04
N VAL A 104 -19.08 4.95 14.62
CA VAL A 104 -18.16 6.05 14.32
C VAL A 104 -16.70 5.62 14.53
N LYS A 105 -16.41 4.80 15.55
CA LYS A 105 -15.06 4.29 15.81
C LYS A 105 -14.54 3.44 14.65
N VAL A 106 -15.36 2.55 14.08
CA VAL A 106 -14.98 1.73 12.91
C VAL A 106 -14.64 2.62 11.72
N LYS A 107 -15.47 3.64 11.47
CA LYS A 107 -15.21 4.60 10.40
C LYS A 107 -13.91 5.37 10.64
N GLN A 108 -13.68 5.84 11.86
CA GLN A 108 -12.44 6.53 12.24
C GLN A 108 -11.20 5.66 12.08
N PHE A 109 -11.25 4.37 12.43
CA PHE A 109 -10.11 3.47 12.25
C PHE A 109 -9.87 3.07 10.78
N CYS A 110 -10.91 3.05 9.94
CA CYS A 110 -10.74 2.84 8.51
C CYS A 110 -10.17 4.09 7.81
N GLU A 111 -10.78 5.26 8.05
CA GLU A 111 -10.50 6.52 7.34
C GLU A 111 -9.42 7.37 8.02
N GLY A 112 -8.97 6.98 9.21
CA GLY A 112 -8.03 7.72 10.04
C GLY A 112 -6.61 7.76 9.46
N GLN A 113 -5.70 8.42 10.18
CA GLN A 113 -4.28 8.26 9.90
C GLN A 113 -3.83 6.86 10.32
N ASP A 114 -2.81 6.32 9.66
CA ASP A 114 -2.27 5.02 10.04
C ASP A 114 -1.71 5.10 11.47
N ASP A 115 -2.31 4.33 12.38
CA ASP A 115 -1.79 4.14 13.72
C ASP A 115 -0.91 2.90 13.71
N PHE A 116 0.34 3.10 13.34
CA PHE A 116 1.31 2.02 13.30
C PHE A 116 1.70 1.55 14.70
N SER A 117 1.23 2.13 15.81
CA SER A 117 1.48 1.56 17.14
C SER A 117 0.84 0.18 17.33
N ASP A 118 -0.06 -0.21 16.44
CA ASP A 118 -0.67 -1.54 16.39
C ASP A 118 -0.57 -2.11 14.95
N PRO A 119 0.50 -2.87 14.64
CA PRO A 119 0.78 -3.38 13.31
C PRO A 119 -0.33 -4.27 12.77
N LEU A 120 -1.02 -4.98 13.67
CA LEU A 120 -2.12 -5.89 13.36
C LEU A 120 -3.38 -5.13 12.97
N LEU A 121 -3.73 -4.06 13.70
CA LEU A 121 -4.89 -3.24 13.36
C LEU A 121 -4.66 -2.41 12.09
N SER A 122 -3.41 -2.10 11.79
CA SER A 122 -3.00 -1.42 10.56
C SER A 122 -2.73 -2.39 9.40
N ALA A 123 -2.80 -3.70 9.64
CA ALA A 123 -2.50 -4.69 8.62
C ALA A 123 -3.57 -4.69 7.51
N PRO A 124 -3.15 -4.64 6.23
CA PRO A 124 -4.07 -4.78 5.11
C PRO A 124 -4.74 -6.14 5.11
N ILE A 125 -5.94 -6.18 4.56
CA ILE A 125 -6.74 -7.39 4.50
C ILE A 125 -7.40 -7.52 3.14
N THR A 126 -7.45 -8.73 2.62
CA THR A 126 -8.06 -9.02 1.32
C THR A 126 -9.24 -9.96 1.50
N ASP A 127 -10.35 -9.68 0.84
CA ASP A 127 -11.39 -10.68 0.61
C ASP A 127 -10.90 -11.65 -0.47
N ALA A 128 -10.62 -12.90 -0.09
CA ALA A 128 -10.08 -13.91 -0.99
C ALA A 128 -11.06 -14.35 -2.09
N ILE A 129 -12.37 -14.13 -1.91
CA ILE A 129 -13.39 -14.49 -2.90
C ILE A 129 -13.58 -13.36 -3.90
N GLU A 130 -13.76 -12.13 -3.42
CA GLU A 130 -13.99 -10.98 -4.29
C GLU A 130 -12.70 -10.37 -4.85
N GLY A 131 -11.53 -10.67 -4.26
CA GLY A 131 -10.26 -10.07 -4.62
C GLY A 131 -10.14 -8.59 -4.23
N VAL A 132 -10.97 -8.14 -3.29
CA VAL A 132 -11.01 -6.74 -2.86
C VAL A 132 -10.06 -6.56 -1.69
N ASN A 133 -9.09 -5.66 -1.87
CA ASN A 133 -8.22 -5.24 -0.78
C ASN A 133 -8.88 -4.13 0.04
N TYR A 134 -8.63 -4.15 1.33
CA TYR A 134 -9.04 -3.14 2.28
C TYR A 134 -7.80 -2.64 3.01
N ARG A 135 -7.77 -1.34 3.33
CA ARG A 135 -6.65 -0.74 4.07
C ARG A 135 -6.37 -1.49 5.38
N ASN A 136 -7.43 -1.87 6.08
CA ASN A 136 -7.38 -2.67 7.29
C ASN A 136 -8.72 -3.40 7.52
N TYR A 137 -8.78 -4.18 8.60
CA TYR A 137 -9.99 -4.88 9.02
C TYR A 137 -11.22 -3.96 9.20
N TYR A 138 -11.04 -2.74 9.70
CA TYR A 138 -12.14 -1.81 9.91
C TYR A 138 -12.78 -1.36 8.60
N CYS A 139 -11.97 -1.18 7.55
CA CYS A 139 -12.48 -0.92 6.22
C CYS A 139 -13.29 -2.11 5.68
N ALA A 140 -12.82 -3.35 5.85
CA ALA A 140 -13.61 -4.53 5.46
C ALA A 140 -14.94 -4.58 6.24
N LYS A 141 -14.90 -4.29 7.55
CA LYS A 141 -16.07 -4.29 8.42
C LYS A 141 -17.11 -3.24 8.00
N CYS A 142 -16.71 -2.02 7.66
CA CYS A 142 -17.67 -1.00 7.23
C CYS A 142 -18.20 -1.17 5.80
N HIS A 143 -17.59 -2.06 5.02
CA HIS A 143 -18.12 -2.56 3.76
C HIS A 143 -18.95 -3.85 3.92
N TYR A 144 -19.24 -4.25 5.17
CA TYR A 144 -20.03 -5.44 5.50
C TYR A 144 -19.46 -6.74 4.91
N THR A 145 -18.14 -6.79 4.73
CA THR A 145 -17.45 -7.96 4.18
C THR A 145 -17.47 -9.12 5.18
N SER A 146 -17.77 -10.33 4.69
CA SER A 146 -17.79 -11.53 5.52
C SER A 146 -16.40 -11.86 6.03
N LYS A 147 -16.26 -12.02 7.35
CA LYS A 147 -14.98 -12.36 8.00
C LYS A 147 -14.40 -13.70 7.52
N ARG A 148 -15.25 -14.61 7.03
CA ARG A 148 -14.86 -15.97 6.61
C ARG A 148 -13.80 -15.97 5.51
N PHE A 149 -13.85 -14.98 4.62
CA PHE A 149 -13.00 -14.91 3.43
C PHE A 149 -11.87 -13.88 3.55
N LEU A 150 -11.80 -13.19 4.68
CA LEU A 150 -10.78 -12.19 4.92
C LEU A 150 -9.42 -12.85 5.22
N LYS A 151 -8.38 -12.34 4.57
CA LYS A 151 -7.00 -12.81 4.70
C LYS A 151 -6.09 -11.62 4.98
N VAL A 152 -5.50 -11.62 6.17
CA VAL A 152 -4.59 -10.57 6.63
C VAL A 152 -3.25 -10.73 5.94
N TRP A 153 -2.62 -9.59 5.62
CA TRP A 153 -1.31 -9.58 5.00
C TRP A 153 -0.20 -9.90 6.01
N TRP A 154 0.88 -10.52 5.53
CA TRP A 154 2.02 -10.82 6.39
C TRP A 154 2.77 -9.54 6.72
N VAL A 155 3.35 -9.46 7.92
CA VAL A 155 4.16 -8.31 8.35
C VAL A 155 5.60 -8.75 8.44
N SER A 156 6.51 -7.88 8.03
CA SER A 156 7.94 -8.06 8.21
C SER A 156 8.52 -6.79 8.80
N ALA A 157 9.56 -6.95 9.62
CA ALA A 157 10.35 -5.84 10.11
C ALA A 157 11.62 -5.74 9.27
N ASN A 158 11.80 -4.60 8.60
CA ASN A 158 12.98 -4.30 7.81
C ASN A 158 13.88 -3.33 8.59
N PHE A 159 15.11 -3.75 8.88
CA PHE A 159 16.09 -2.92 9.57
C PHE A 159 17.14 -2.43 8.58
N GLU A 160 17.39 -1.11 8.56
CA GLU A 160 18.49 -0.53 7.79
C GLU A 160 19.84 -0.98 8.36
N THR A 161 19.97 -0.94 9.70
CA THR A 161 21.15 -1.40 10.41
C THR A 161 20.74 -2.23 11.62
N LEU A 162 21.15 -3.50 11.65
CA LEU A 162 21.02 -4.37 12.81
C LEU A 162 22.34 -5.13 13.05
N PRO A 163 22.97 -4.99 14.23
CA PRO A 163 24.15 -5.78 14.60
C PRO A 163 23.91 -7.28 14.45
N SER A 164 24.94 -8.02 14.03
CA SER A 164 24.80 -9.45 13.71
C SER A 164 24.31 -10.30 14.88
N HIS A 165 24.66 -9.95 16.13
CA HIS A 165 24.21 -10.67 17.33
C HIS A 165 22.72 -10.50 17.62
N LEU A 166 22.07 -9.47 17.06
CA LEU A 166 20.64 -9.19 17.22
C LEU A 166 19.78 -9.72 16.07
N ARG A 167 20.38 -10.35 15.05
CA ARG A 167 19.67 -10.80 13.84
C ARG A 167 18.95 -12.15 13.99
N SER A 168 18.85 -12.71 15.19
CA SER A 168 18.05 -13.92 15.35
C SER A 168 16.57 -13.55 15.37
N ASN A 169 15.74 -14.33 14.65
CA ASN A 169 14.30 -14.11 14.60
C ASN A 169 13.69 -14.07 16.01
N ASP A 170 14.08 -15.01 16.88
CA ASP A 170 13.59 -15.09 18.25
C ASP A 170 13.91 -13.83 19.06
N PHE A 171 15.11 -13.28 18.88
CA PHE A 171 15.50 -12.04 19.55
C PHE A 171 14.68 -10.86 19.04
N VAL A 172 14.57 -10.70 17.73
CA VAL A 172 13.78 -9.62 17.12
C VAL A 172 12.34 -9.72 17.60
N LEU A 173 11.69 -10.87 17.46
CA LEU A 173 10.29 -11.07 17.86
C LEU A 173 10.06 -10.82 19.35
N GLY A 174 10.97 -11.25 20.22
CA GLY A 174 10.84 -11.05 21.67
C GLY A 174 11.12 -9.61 22.13
N ASN A 175 11.80 -8.79 21.32
CA ASN A 175 12.27 -7.46 21.73
C ASN A 175 11.77 -6.32 20.82
N LEU A 176 10.97 -6.63 19.81
CA LEU A 176 10.38 -5.65 18.90
C LEU A 176 9.32 -4.83 19.64
N LYS A 177 9.53 -3.52 19.76
CA LYS A 177 8.65 -2.60 20.50
C LYS A 177 8.44 -1.31 19.73
N PHE A 178 7.28 -0.69 19.96
CA PHE A 178 6.99 0.65 19.46
C PHE A 178 7.61 1.71 20.37
N ASP A 179 8.47 2.55 19.80
CA ASP A 179 8.97 3.76 20.46
C ASP A 179 8.01 4.91 20.15
N SER A 180 7.26 5.36 21.16
CA SER A 180 6.26 6.43 21.02
C SER A 180 6.86 7.81 20.78
N HIS A 181 8.13 8.05 21.18
CA HIS A 181 8.83 9.31 20.94
C HIS A 181 9.26 9.43 19.49
N GLN A 182 9.81 8.36 18.93
CA GLN A 182 10.25 8.30 17.53
C GLN A 182 9.13 7.93 16.56
N LYS A 183 7.99 7.44 17.08
CA LYS A 183 6.87 6.87 16.32
C LYS A 183 7.34 5.78 15.35
N LYS A 184 8.25 4.93 15.81
CA LYS A 184 8.84 3.85 15.02
C LYS A 184 8.86 2.55 15.80
N TRP A 185 8.74 1.44 15.09
CA TRP A 185 9.08 0.13 15.62
C TRP A 185 10.58 -0.05 15.65
N GLY A 186 11.06 -0.92 16.52
CA GLY A 186 12.47 -1.27 16.56
C GLY A 186 12.80 -2.17 17.72
N VAL A 187 14.07 -2.50 17.85
CA VAL A 187 14.59 -3.34 18.92
C VAL A 187 15.60 -2.54 19.74
N ARG A 188 15.59 -2.73 21.05
CA ARG A 188 16.57 -2.11 21.97
C ARG A 188 17.67 -3.10 22.34
N ASP A 189 18.90 -2.60 22.39
CA ASP A 189 20.07 -3.29 22.96
C ASP A 189 20.81 -2.30 23.87
N GLY A 190 20.60 -2.44 25.19
CA GLY A 190 21.04 -1.46 26.17
C GLY A 190 20.41 -0.08 25.93
N THR A 191 21.24 0.92 25.66
CA THR A 191 20.82 2.30 25.37
C THR A 191 20.49 2.54 23.90
N ASN A 192 20.85 1.61 23.01
CA ASN A 192 20.69 1.78 21.57
C ASN A 192 19.30 1.32 21.13
N PHE A 193 18.66 2.10 20.26
CA PHE A 193 17.43 1.73 19.59
C PHE A 193 17.70 1.57 18.10
N TYR A 194 17.42 0.39 17.57
CA TYR A 194 17.53 0.09 16.15
C TYR A 194 16.14 0.17 15.55
N PRO A 195 15.77 1.29 14.89
CA PRO A 195 14.47 1.41 14.27
C PRO A 195 14.35 0.42 13.10
N CYS A 196 13.15 -0.09 12.92
CA CYS A 196 12.76 -0.84 11.74
C CYS A 196 11.50 -0.24 11.12
N ASP A 197 11.37 -0.49 9.83
CA ASP A 197 10.18 -0.18 9.08
C ASP A 197 9.34 -1.45 8.94
N LEU A 198 8.03 -1.33 9.16
CA LEU A 198 7.12 -2.44 8.97
C LEU A 198 6.69 -2.50 7.49
N VAL A 199 6.87 -3.66 6.88
CA VAL A 199 6.52 -3.92 5.49
C VAL A 199 5.46 -5.00 5.45
N TYR A 200 4.35 -4.72 4.77
CA TYR A 200 3.23 -5.64 4.64
C TYR A 200 3.29 -6.35 3.30
N HIS A 201 3.26 -7.68 3.33
CA HIS A 201 3.33 -8.53 2.16
C HIS A 201 2.00 -9.22 1.92
N ARG A 202 1.44 -9.03 0.73
CA ARG A 202 0.26 -9.75 0.28
C ARG A 202 0.57 -11.25 0.20
N PRO A 203 -0.20 -12.13 0.86
CA PRO A 203 0.01 -13.56 0.79
C PRO A 203 -0.04 -14.09 -0.65
N ASN A 204 0.94 -14.91 -1.04
CA ASN A 204 1.10 -15.38 -2.43
C ASN A 204 -0.11 -16.18 -2.96
N PHE A 205 -0.89 -16.80 -2.08
CA PHE A 205 -2.11 -17.54 -2.47
C PHE A 205 -3.27 -16.62 -2.88
N LEU A 206 -3.19 -15.32 -2.54
CA LEU A 206 -4.17 -14.33 -3.01
C LEU A 206 -3.77 -13.87 -4.41
N THR A 207 -4.28 -14.55 -5.42
CA THR A 207 -4.02 -14.20 -6.83
C THR A 207 -4.89 -13.05 -7.32
N LEU A 208 -6.02 -12.77 -6.65
CA LEU A 208 -6.97 -11.72 -7.01
C LEU A 208 -6.66 -10.38 -6.31
N GLY A 209 -6.65 -9.30 -7.09
CA GLY A 209 -6.36 -7.94 -6.62
C GLY A 209 -5.30 -7.27 -7.50
N ARG A 210 -5.36 -5.95 -7.64
CA ARG A 210 -4.52 -5.20 -8.59
C ARG A 210 -3.47 -4.35 -7.89
N GLN A 211 -2.21 -4.55 -8.28
CA GLN A 211 -1.09 -3.72 -7.83
C GLN A 211 -1.19 -2.30 -8.42
N CYS A 212 -0.61 -1.34 -7.71
CA CYS A 212 -0.61 0.06 -8.09
C CYS A 212 0.71 0.74 -7.70
N ARG A 213 0.94 1.97 -8.16
CA ARG A 213 2.14 2.76 -7.85
C ARG A 213 1.76 3.88 -6.87
N PRO A 214 2.04 3.73 -5.56
CA PRO A 214 1.66 4.73 -4.57
C PRO A 214 2.56 5.97 -4.66
N ASN A 215 2.18 7.02 -3.95
CA ASN A 215 2.98 8.24 -3.80
C ASN A 215 3.36 8.94 -5.13
N ILE A 216 2.56 8.73 -6.18
CA ILE A 216 2.69 9.45 -7.45
C ILE A 216 1.84 10.72 -7.44
N ILE A 217 2.41 11.82 -7.92
CA ILE A 217 1.68 13.06 -8.15
C ILE A 217 0.87 12.90 -9.45
N SER A 218 -0.44 12.75 -9.30
CA SER A 218 -1.38 12.40 -10.38
C SER A 218 -2.37 13.49 -10.75
N SER A 219 -2.18 14.71 -10.21
CA SER A 219 -3.05 15.85 -10.48
C SER A 219 -2.28 17.16 -10.50
N CYS A 220 -2.85 18.14 -11.20
CA CYS A 220 -2.33 19.50 -11.24
C CYS A 220 -2.89 20.36 -10.10
N PRO A 221 -2.15 21.39 -9.65
CA PRO A 221 -2.67 22.41 -8.74
C PRO A 221 -3.97 23.02 -9.27
N ARG A 222 -4.88 23.40 -8.37
CA ARG A 222 -6.15 24.02 -8.76
C ARG A 222 -5.97 25.32 -9.54
N SER A 223 -4.88 26.04 -9.28
CA SER A 223 -4.46 27.27 -9.96
C SER A 223 -3.91 27.06 -11.37
N TRP A 224 -3.66 25.82 -11.80
CA TRP A 224 -3.11 25.57 -13.14
C TRP A 224 -4.12 25.88 -14.24
N ILE A 225 -3.73 26.75 -15.17
CA ILE A 225 -4.62 27.36 -16.17
C ILE A 225 -4.73 26.51 -17.44
N ASN A 226 -3.63 25.88 -17.89
CA ASN A 226 -3.63 25.14 -19.16
C ASN A 226 -4.44 23.83 -19.03
N ALA A 227 -5.70 23.88 -19.49
CA ALA A 227 -6.65 22.78 -19.43
C ALA A 227 -6.21 21.55 -20.22
N THR A 228 -5.44 21.72 -21.30
CA THR A 228 -4.94 20.61 -22.12
C THR A 228 -3.91 19.81 -21.34
N VAL A 229 -2.90 20.45 -20.75
CA VAL A 229 -1.91 19.79 -19.88
C VAL A 229 -2.60 19.13 -18.69
N LYS A 230 -3.58 19.82 -18.07
CA LYS A 230 -4.36 19.27 -16.95
C LYS A 230 -5.13 18.02 -17.33
N ARG A 231 -5.75 18.00 -18.51
CA ARG A 231 -6.48 16.83 -19.04
C ARG A 231 -5.52 15.68 -19.34
N ALA A 232 -4.39 15.96 -19.99
CA ALA A 232 -3.37 14.97 -20.29
C ALA A 232 -2.75 14.34 -19.01
N CYS A 233 -2.49 15.16 -17.99
CA CYS A 233 -2.05 14.67 -16.67
C CYS A 233 -3.00 13.61 -16.10
N GLN A 234 -4.31 13.73 -16.35
CA GLN A 234 -5.31 12.81 -15.81
C GLN A 234 -5.67 11.65 -16.74
N SER A 235 -5.23 11.66 -18.00
CA SER A 235 -5.74 10.75 -19.02
C SER A 235 -4.95 9.46 -19.19
N TYR A 236 -3.72 9.36 -18.69
CA TYR A 236 -2.92 8.14 -18.85
C TYR A 236 -1.87 8.00 -17.74
N MET A 237 -1.31 6.81 -17.62
CA MET A 237 -0.21 6.49 -16.73
C MET A 237 1.08 6.27 -17.55
N ALA A 238 2.13 7.00 -17.21
CA ALA A 238 3.46 6.93 -17.81
C ALA A 238 4.47 7.48 -16.80
N VAL A 239 4.73 6.72 -15.73
CA VAL A 239 5.40 7.24 -14.55
C VAL A 239 6.78 7.81 -14.90
N VAL A 240 7.02 9.04 -14.47
CA VAL A 240 8.33 9.71 -14.62
C VAL A 240 8.82 10.23 -13.29
N HIS A 241 10.13 10.36 -13.18
CA HIS A 241 10.83 10.75 -11.97
C HIS A 241 11.66 12.01 -12.17
N THR A 242 11.64 12.91 -11.20
CA THR A 242 12.51 14.09 -11.14
C THR A 242 12.65 14.52 -9.68
N ARG A 243 13.86 14.92 -9.27
CA ARG A 243 14.16 15.45 -7.92
C ARG A 243 13.59 14.59 -6.77
N GLY A 244 13.67 13.27 -6.90
CA GLY A 244 13.18 12.32 -5.89
C GLY A 244 11.66 12.15 -5.83
N LYS A 245 10.90 12.83 -6.69
CA LYS A 245 9.44 12.71 -6.80
C LYS A 245 9.07 11.86 -8.00
N SER A 246 7.91 11.21 -7.88
CA SER A 246 7.29 10.45 -8.97
C SER A 246 6.03 11.16 -9.42
N TYR A 247 5.86 11.30 -10.73
CA TYR A 247 4.69 11.90 -11.36
C TYR A 247 4.00 10.85 -12.22
N ARG A 248 2.67 10.91 -12.28
CA ARG A 248 1.87 9.98 -13.08
C ARG A 248 2.27 9.97 -14.55
N ASN A 249 2.63 11.12 -15.09
CA ASN A 249 3.17 11.33 -16.42
C ASN A 249 3.89 12.68 -16.52
N VAL A 250 4.54 12.94 -17.66
CA VAL A 250 5.27 14.20 -17.89
C VAL A 250 4.36 15.41 -17.80
N HIS A 251 3.10 15.32 -18.24
CA HIS A 251 2.14 16.44 -18.11
C HIS A 251 1.84 16.78 -16.65
N CYS A 252 1.80 15.78 -15.76
CA CYS A 252 1.70 16.03 -14.32
C CYS A 252 2.97 16.68 -13.75
N ALA A 253 4.16 16.32 -14.24
CA ALA A 253 5.41 16.97 -13.85
C ALA A 253 5.40 18.46 -14.27
N ILE A 254 5.03 18.74 -15.53
CA ILE A 254 4.93 20.10 -16.09
C ILE A 254 4.00 20.98 -15.24
N CYS A 255 2.78 20.50 -14.96
CA CYS A 255 1.82 21.32 -14.22
C CYS A 255 2.14 21.48 -12.73
N ASN A 256 3.10 20.71 -12.22
CA ASN A 256 3.66 20.87 -10.87
C ASN A 256 5.00 21.63 -10.89
N GLY A 257 5.34 22.30 -12.00
CA GLY A 257 6.49 23.21 -12.09
C GLY A 257 7.84 22.51 -12.28
N GLU A 258 7.83 21.24 -12.70
CA GLU A 258 9.07 20.54 -13.03
C GLU A 258 9.50 20.82 -14.48
N ASP A 259 10.80 20.83 -14.70
CA ASP A 259 11.37 20.98 -16.04
C ASP A 259 11.29 19.65 -16.81
N VAL A 260 10.88 19.70 -18.08
CA VAL A 260 10.80 18.53 -18.95
C VAL A 260 12.20 17.96 -19.23
N GLY A 261 13.23 18.80 -19.26
CA GLY A 261 14.61 18.37 -19.42
C GLY A 261 15.10 17.46 -18.28
N SER A 262 14.56 17.61 -17.07
CA SER A 262 15.01 16.87 -15.89
C SER A 262 14.23 15.59 -15.59
N VAL A 263 13.18 15.26 -16.36
CA VAL A 263 12.42 14.02 -16.15
C VAL A 263 13.16 12.79 -16.69
N SER A 264 13.01 11.67 -15.99
CA SER A 264 13.57 10.36 -16.32
C SER A 264 12.53 9.25 -16.19
N CYS A 265 12.62 8.25 -17.06
CA CYS A 265 11.83 7.01 -17.02
C CYS A 265 12.33 6.01 -15.97
N THR A 266 13.49 6.27 -15.37
CA THR A 266 14.09 5.41 -14.35
C THR A 266 14.22 6.17 -13.06
N LYS A 267 13.82 5.54 -11.95
CA LYS A 267 14.14 6.05 -10.62
C LYS A 267 15.64 5.87 -10.43
N ASN A 268 16.38 6.94 -10.11
CA ASN A 268 17.76 6.82 -9.66
C ASN A 268 17.73 6.02 -8.34
N GLN A 269 18.00 4.71 -8.41
CA GLN A 269 17.98 3.85 -7.24
C GLN A 269 19.34 3.94 -6.57
N THR A 270 19.39 4.51 -5.36
CA THR A 270 20.48 4.23 -4.43
C THR A 270 20.15 2.89 -3.76
N SER A 271 20.86 1.83 -4.14
CA SER A 271 20.70 0.50 -3.53
C SER A 271 21.25 0.54 -2.09
N ILE A 272 20.36 0.69 -1.11
CA ILE A 272 20.71 0.48 0.30
C ILE A 272 20.57 -1.03 0.56
N LYS A 273 21.58 -1.66 1.19
CA LYS A 273 21.50 -3.06 1.61
C LYS A 273 20.55 -3.16 2.79
N GLN A 274 19.48 -3.94 2.65
CA GLN A 274 18.45 -4.10 3.68
C GLN A 274 18.37 -5.53 4.17
N TYR A 275 17.90 -5.69 5.41
CA TYR A 275 17.70 -6.98 6.05
C TYR A 275 16.23 -7.17 6.37
N ASP A 276 15.59 -8.11 5.67
CA ASP A 276 14.17 -8.41 5.83
C ASP A 276 13.98 -9.60 6.79
N PHE A 277 13.26 -9.38 7.88
CA PHE A 277 12.82 -10.45 8.77
C PHE A 277 11.33 -10.68 8.56
N LYS A 278 10.98 -11.85 8.01
CA LYS A 278 9.58 -12.25 7.88
C LYS A 278 9.05 -12.63 9.25
N VAL A 279 8.16 -11.82 9.79
CA VAL A 279 7.42 -12.16 10.99
C VAL A 279 6.19 -12.93 10.54
N LEU A 280 6.33 -14.25 10.46
CA LEU A 280 5.16 -15.10 10.28
C LEU A 280 4.35 -15.03 11.58
N MET A 281 3.22 -14.34 11.54
CA MET A 281 2.22 -14.42 12.59
C MET A 281 1.44 -15.71 12.35
N ASP A 282 2.08 -16.83 12.68
CA ASP A 282 1.44 -18.13 12.74
C ASP A 282 0.75 -18.25 14.10
N PHE A 283 -0.58 -18.32 14.06
CA PHE A 283 -1.43 -18.52 15.23
C PHE A 283 -1.77 -20.02 15.37
N ASN A 284 -0.79 -20.89 15.15
CA ASN A 284 -0.94 -22.33 15.37
C ASN A 284 -0.76 -22.68 16.86
N PHE A 285 -1.89 -22.77 17.55
CA PHE A 285 -2.03 -23.08 18.97
C PHE A 285 -2.18 -24.57 19.26
N HIS A 286 -1.13 -25.38 19.06
CA HIS A 286 -1.11 -26.71 19.69
C HIS A 286 0.30 -27.15 20.10
N ASN A 287 0.85 -26.51 21.14
CA ASN A 287 1.40 -27.25 22.26
C ASN A 287 1.70 -26.32 23.44
N LYS A 288 1.01 -26.59 24.56
CA LYS A 288 1.31 -25.99 25.87
C LYS A 288 2.60 -26.60 26.41
N THR A 289 3.75 -26.18 25.92
CA THR A 289 5.01 -26.38 26.62
C THR A 289 5.76 -25.06 26.64
N ASN A 290 5.52 -24.32 27.73
CA ASN A 290 6.17 -23.09 28.12
C ASN A 290 7.68 -23.06 27.79
N PRO A 291 8.16 -22.05 27.05
CA PRO A 291 9.38 -21.37 27.42
C PRO A 291 9.02 -20.17 28.31
N ARG A 292 9.64 -20.17 29.49
CA ARG A 292 9.60 -19.13 30.51
C ARG A 292 9.65 -17.72 29.92
N SER A 293 8.57 -16.95 30.06
CA SER A 293 8.67 -15.51 30.24
C SER A 293 7.77 -15.13 31.41
N SER A 294 8.42 -14.65 32.46
CA SER A 294 7.81 -14.19 33.70
C SER A 294 6.92 -12.98 33.45
N MET A 295 5.74 -12.99 34.07
CA MET A 295 4.94 -11.81 34.43
C MET A 295 3.84 -11.32 33.48
N HIS A 296 3.30 -12.16 32.60
CA HIS A 296 2.01 -11.87 31.95
C HIS A 296 0.86 -12.53 32.70
N GLU A 297 -0.10 -11.70 33.13
CA GLU A 297 -1.43 -12.10 33.57
C GLU A 297 -1.99 -13.11 32.55
N LYS A 298 -2.39 -14.30 33.00
CA LYS A 298 -2.85 -15.37 32.10
C LYS A 298 -4.04 -14.85 31.30
N CYS A 299 -3.85 -14.70 29.99
CA CYS A 299 -4.96 -14.47 29.07
C CYS A 299 -6.08 -15.50 29.31
N ASN A 300 -7.34 -15.09 29.16
CA ASN A 300 -8.45 -16.03 29.27
C ASN A 300 -8.31 -17.12 28.21
N SER A 301 -8.96 -18.28 28.39
CA SER A 301 -8.87 -19.40 27.45
C SER A 301 -9.35 -19.11 26.02
N ALA A 302 -9.93 -17.93 25.77
CA ALA A 302 -10.35 -17.46 24.45
C ALA A 302 -9.53 -16.25 23.94
N ASP A 303 -8.62 -15.74 24.76
CA ASP A 303 -7.76 -14.61 24.44
C ASP A 303 -6.34 -15.14 24.19
N GLU A 304 -5.64 -14.55 23.23
CA GLU A 304 -4.27 -14.91 22.89
C GLU A 304 -3.35 -13.71 23.10
N VAL A 305 -2.12 -13.98 23.52
CA VAL A 305 -1.14 -12.92 23.76
C VAL A 305 -0.73 -12.31 22.42
N ASP A 306 -1.04 -11.04 22.22
CA ASP A 306 -0.40 -10.25 21.20
C ASP A 306 0.90 -9.64 21.75
N ASN A 307 2.02 -10.24 21.35
CA ASN A 307 3.35 -9.81 21.76
C ASN A 307 3.71 -8.39 21.30
N PHE A 308 3.05 -7.86 20.26
CA PHE A 308 3.32 -6.50 19.79
C PHE A 308 2.69 -5.43 20.69
N ALA A 309 1.44 -5.64 21.09
CA ALA A 309 0.71 -4.69 21.92
C ALA A 309 0.75 -5.02 23.42
N GLU A 310 1.51 -6.05 23.81
CA GLU A 310 1.64 -6.56 25.18
C GLU A 310 0.28 -6.78 25.87
N LYS A 311 -0.73 -7.21 25.12
CA LYS A 311 -2.12 -7.39 25.59
C LYS A 311 -2.73 -8.69 25.07
N CYS A 312 -3.67 -9.24 25.84
CA CYS A 312 -4.49 -10.37 25.39
C CYS A 312 -5.53 -9.90 24.35
N ARG A 313 -5.65 -10.62 23.23
CA ARG A 313 -6.64 -10.37 22.17
C ARG A 313 -7.48 -11.60 21.92
N ILE A 314 -8.79 -11.43 21.78
CA ILE A 314 -9.65 -12.48 21.25
C ILE A 314 -9.35 -12.64 19.76
N LEU A 315 -8.55 -13.62 19.37
CA LEU A 315 -8.19 -13.85 17.95
C LEU A 315 -9.37 -14.32 17.09
N GLY A 316 -10.44 -14.85 17.71
CA GLY A 316 -11.72 -15.07 17.05
C GLY A 316 -12.32 -13.79 16.42
N CYS A 317 -11.83 -12.60 16.81
CA CYS A 317 -12.21 -11.33 16.22
C CYS A 317 -11.28 -10.89 15.05
N VAL A 318 -10.09 -11.48 14.88
CA VAL A 318 -9.05 -11.02 13.93
C VAL A 318 -8.82 -12.00 12.77
N LEU A 319 -8.89 -13.31 12.97
CA LEU A 319 -8.76 -14.33 11.92
C LEU A 319 -9.53 -15.61 12.29
N PRO A 320 -10.26 -16.26 11.37
CA PRO A 320 -10.75 -17.63 11.61
C PRO A 320 -9.54 -18.59 11.65
N SER A 321 -9.30 -19.24 12.79
CA SER A 321 -8.16 -20.12 13.08
C SER A 321 -8.50 -21.62 12.94
N ASN A 322 -7.62 -22.39 12.27
CA ASN A 322 -7.77 -23.83 11.97
C ASN A 322 -6.41 -24.59 12.12
N THR A 323 -6.36 -25.80 12.73
CA THR A 323 -5.14 -26.65 13.02
C THR A 323 -5.36 -28.19 12.77
N PRO A 324 -4.36 -29.12 12.92
CA PRO A 324 -3.55 -29.79 11.87
C PRO A 324 -3.77 -31.33 11.71
N LEU A 325 -3.15 -31.99 10.71
CA LEU A 325 -2.62 -33.38 10.83
C LEU A 325 -1.63 -33.82 9.71
N ASP A 326 -0.81 -34.80 10.09
CA ASP A 326 0.45 -35.34 9.56
C ASP A 326 0.42 -35.98 8.15
N GLN A 327 1.48 -35.75 7.35
CA GLN A 327 2.55 -36.72 7.04
C GLN A 327 3.51 -36.21 5.95
N GLY A 328 4.77 -35.96 6.35
CA GLY A 328 5.98 -36.31 5.59
C GLY A 328 6.23 -35.70 4.21
N LYS A 329 6.77 -34.47 4.17
CA LYS A 329 7.98 -34.07 3.40
C LYS A 329 8.25 -32.58 3.60
N PHE A 330 9.53 -32.24 3.81
CA PHE A 330 10.01 -30.90 4.14
C PHE A 330 9.83 -29.92 2.98
N GLU A 331 8.75 -29.14 3.03
CA GLU A 331 8.57 -27.79 2.50
C GLU A 331 7.39 -27.19 3.29
N THR A 332 7.63 -26.20 4.15
CA THR A 332 6.60 -25.69 5.08
C THR A 332 5.57 -24.83 4.33
N VAL A 333 4.61 -25.50 3.70
CA VAL A 333 3.34 -24.95 3.18
C VAL A 333 2.22 -25.79 3.79
N MET A 334 1.49 -25.24 4.77
CA MET A 334 0.31 -25.91 5.31
C MET A 334 -0.95 -25.42 4.58
N SER A 335 -1.65 -26.37 3.96
CA SER A 335 -2.86 -26.22 3.14
C SER A 335 -4.09 -25.86 3.98
N LEU A 336 -4.93 -24.96 3.45
CA LEU A 336 -6.08 -24.30 4.09
C LEU A 336 -7.39 -25.13 4.08
N ASN A 337 -7.41 -26.34 3.52
CA ASN A 337 -8.67 -26.97 3.08
C ASN A 337 -9.37 -27.92 4.07
N ASP A 338 -8.71 -28.46 5.10
CA ASP A 338 -9.28 -29.61 5.86
C ASP A 338 -10.15 -29.27 7.09
N TYR A 339 -10.45 -28.01 7.38
CA TYR A 339 -11.02 -27.62 8.68
C TYR A 339 -12.43 -26.99 8.62
N LEU A 340 -13.09 -26.97 7.46
CA LEU A 340 -14.29 -26.16 7.26
C LEU A 340 -15.63 -26.73 7.79
N GLU A 341 -15.67 -27.80 8.59
CA GLU A 341 -16.95 -28.47 8.91
C GLU A 341 -17.57 -28.21 10.30
N ARG A 342 -17.03 -27.41 11.23
CA ARG A 342 -17.49 -27.55 12.64
C ARG A 342 -17.98 -26.42 13.54
N LEU A 343 -18.00 -25.11 13.23
CA LEU A 343 -18.48 -24.16 14.25
C LEU A 343 -19.25 -22.94 13.71
N ASP A 344 -20.58 -23.05 13.77
CA ASP A 344 -21.53 -21.93 13.87
C ASP A 344 -21.85 -21.69 15.35
N GLY A 345 -21.48 -20.53 15.87
CA GLY A 345 -21.98 -20.04 17.16
C GLY A 345 -20.90 -19.45 18.06
N MET A 346 -20.57 -18.17 17.90
CA MET A 346 -20.11 -17.32 19.01
C MET A 346 -20.14 -15.82 18.66
N ASN A 347 -20.34 -15.01 19.70
CA ASN A 347 -21.28 -13.87 19.79
C ASN A 347 -20.61 -12.47 19.80
N GLU A 348 -21.42 -11.40 19.69
CA GLU A 348 -21.11 -9.98 19.38
C GLU A 348 -20.26 -9.15 20.38
N ASN A 349 -19.52 -9.73 21.33
CA ASN A 349 -18.88 -8.96 22.42
C ASN A 349 -17.50 -8.32 22.11
N CYS A 350 -17.03 -8.29 20.86
CA CYS A 350 -15.66 -7.86 20.49
C CYS A 350 -15.36 -6.33 20.56
N LEU A 351 -16.22 -5.46 21.11
CA LEU A 351 -16.07 -3.98 20.94
C LEU A 351 -15.75 -3.17 22.20
N ASN A 352 -15.74 -3.78 23.40
CA ASN A 352 -15.64 -3.05 24.67
C ASN A 352 -14.51 -3.51 25.60
N ARG A 353 -13.47 -4.20 25.11
CA ARG A 353 -12.30 -4.60 25.92
C ARG A 353 -11.00 -4.31 25.21
#